data_AF-A0A512IWA1-F1
#
_entry.id   AF-A0A512IWA1-F1
#
_cell.length_a   1.000
_cell.length_b   1.000
_cell.length_c   1.000
_cell.angle_alpha   90.00
_cell.angle_beta   90.00
_cell.angle_gamma   90.00
#
_symmetry.space_group_name_H-M   'P 1'
#
loop_
_entity.id
_entity.type
_entity.pdbx_description
1 polymer ?
#
loop_
_entity_poly.entity_id
_entity_poly.type
_entity_poly.pdbx_seq_one_letter_code
_entity_poly.pdbx_strand_id
1 'polypeptide(L)'
;MFVSNPLHDLAMIETKPNALDQAAARQGWDLPEAFQHLRHLLEARMGNRGNCEFIQVLRLMEAMPKDDVAPAVTQAIRLGAIGFDAVKLIALARLERRPPRLDLAAYPHLPRTIVRTTVAAAYTVLVPAAAA
;
A
#
# COMPACT_ATOMS: atom_id res chain seq x y z
N MET A 1 -4.04 -30.01 -19.25
CA MET A 1 -4.69 -28.70 -19.47
C MET A 1 -4.12 -27.75 -18.43
N PHE A 2 -3.15 -26.91 -18.80
CA PHE A 2 -2.58 -25.93 -17.87
C PHE A 2 -3.58 -24.80 -17.73
N VAL A 3 -4.28 -24.74 -16.60
CA VAL A 3 -5.07 -23.56 -16.25
C VAL A 3 -4.06 -22.48 -15.90
N SER A 4 -3.76 -21.62 -16.86
CA SER A 4 -2.93 -20.44 -16.65
C SER A 4 -3.61 -19.57 -15.60
N ASN A 5 -3.12 -19.63 -14.36
CA ASN A 5 -3.50 -18.68 -13.34
C ASN A 5 -2.89 -17.32 -13.76
N PRO A 6 -3.70 -16.28 -14.04
CA PRO A 6 -3.22 -15.03 -14.63
C PRO A 6 -2.07 -14.38 -13.84
N LEU A 7 -2.04 -14.57 -12.51
CA LEU A 7 -1.00 -14.00 -11.66
C LEU A 7 0.39 -14.65 -11.84
N HIS A 8 0.51 -15.86 -12.39
CA HIS A 8 1.79 -16.56 -12.43
C HIS A 8 2.83 -15.93 -13.39
N ASP A 9 2.39 -15.12 -14.35
CA ASP A 9 3.27 -14.41 -15.28
C ASP A 9 3.94 -13.16 -14.66
N LEU A 10 3.52 -12.74 -13.46
CA LEU A 10 4.01 -11.51 -12.82
C LEU A 10 5.50 -11.54 -12.51
N ALA A 11 6.06 -12.72 -12.17
CA ALA A 11 7.50 -12.88 -11.97
C ALA A 11 8.30 -12.57 -13.26
N MET A 12 7.74 -12.88 -14.43
CA MET A 12 8.34 -12.52 -15.72
C MET A 12 8.16 -11.03 -16.02
N ILE A 13 6.98 -10.47 -15.72
CA ILE A 13 6.66 -9.05 -15.97
C ILE A 13 7.50 -8.11 -15.08
N GLU A 14 7.93 -8.55 -13.89
CA GLU A 14 8.84 -7.78 -13.02
C GLU A 14 10.18 -7.46 -13.70
N THR A 15 10.67 -8.32 -14.60
CA THR A 15 11.89 -8.05 -15.39
C THR A 15 11.66 -7.06 -16.55
N LYS A 16 10.42 -6.88 -16.98
CA LYS A 16 10.01 -6.00 -18.09
C LYS A 16 8.70 -5.28 -17.72
N PRO A 17 8.75 -4.30 -16.79
CA PRO A 17 7.56 -3.64 -16.27
C PRO A 17 6.73 -2.92 -17.35
N ASN A 18 7.37 -2.50 -18.44
CA ASN A 18 6.68 -1.89 -19.59
C ASN A 18 5.71 -2.85 -20.32
N ALA A 19 5.76 -4.16 -20.05
CA ALA A 19 4.83 -5.14 -20.60
C ALA A 19 3.58 -5.33 -19.74
N LEU A 20 3.47 -4.64 -18.60
CA LEU A 20 2.35 -4.78 -17.66
C LEU A 20 1.00 -4.50 -18.32
N ASP A 21 0.87 -3.42 -19.07
CA ASP A 21 -0.39 -3.05 -19.74
C ASP A 21 -0.81 -4.08 -20.79
N GLN A 22 0.17 -4.63 -21.51
CA GLN A 22 -0.07 -5.68 -22.50
C GLN A 22 -0.50 -6.99 -21.82
N ALA A 23 0.09 -7.32 -20.68
CA ALA A 23 -0.28 -8.48 -19.90
C ALA A 23 -1.69 -8.35 -19.30
N ALA A 24 -2.01 -7.20 -18.71
CA ALA A 24 -3.31 -6.91 -18.14
C ALA A 24 -4.43 -7.01 -19.19
N ALA A 25 -4.23 -6.43 -20.38
CA ALA A 25 -5.18 -6.51 -21.48
C ALA A 25 -5.39 -7.94 -21.99
N ARG A 26 -4.33 -8.76 -22.05
CA ARG A 26 -4.40 -10.16 -22.49
C ARG A 26 -5.13 -11.05 -21.50
N GLN A 27 -4.92 -10.80 -20.20
CA GLN A 27 -5.42 -11.68 -19.14
C GLN A 27 -6.78 -11.23 -18.58
N GLY A 28 -7.28 -10.06 -18.97
CA GLY A 28 -8.62 -9.60 -18.58
C GLY A 28 -8.77 -9.43 -17.06
N TRP A 29 -7.78 -8.83 -16.40
CA TRP A 29 -7.78 -8.68 -14.95
C TRP A 29 -8.96 -7.85 -14.45
N ASP A 30 -9.84 -8.47 -13.67
CA ASP A 30 -10.90 -7.79 -12.94
C ASP A 30 -10.40 -7.33 -11.55
N LEU A 31 -9.65 -6.24 -11.53
CA LEU A 31 -9.10 -5.64 -10.31
C LEU A 31 -10.02 -4.53 -9.79
N PRO A 32 -10.21 -4.43 -8.46
CA PRO A 32 -10.89 -3.29 -7.86
C PRO A 32 -10.22 -1.96 -8.24
N GLU A 33 -11.01 -0.90 -8.39
CA GLU A 33 -10.56 0.45 -8.78
C GLU A 33 -9.38 0.97 -7.94
N ALA A 34 -9.33 0.60 -6.67
CA ALA A 34 -8.24 0.97 -5.76
C ALA A 34 -6.84 0.54 -6.26
N PHE A 35 -6.72 -0.54 -7.03
CA PHE A 35 -5.45 -0.96 -7.62
C PHE A 35 -5.00 0.01 -8.71
N GLN A 36 -5.93 0.43 -9.57
CA GLN A 36 -5.62 1.40 -10.61
C GLN A 36 -5.25 2.75 -9.99
N HIS A 37 -5.94 3.16 -8.92
CA HIS A 37 -5.57 4.37 -8.18
C HIS A 37 -4.18 4.25 -7.56
N LEU A 38 -3.85 3.13 -6.90
CA LEU A 38 -2.52 2.88 -6.34
C LEU A 38 -1.43 2.97 -7.41
N ARG A 39 -1.65 2.36 -8.58
CA ARG A 39 -0.71 2.40 -9.70
C ARG A 39 -0.39 3.83 -10.13
N HIS A 40 -1.41 4.66 -10.36
CA HIS A 40 -1.19 6.06 -10.73
C HIS A 40 -0.38 6.82 -9.66
N LEU A 41 -0.66 6.58 -8.38
CA LEU A 41 0.09 7.22 -7.28
C LEU A 41 1.56 6.77 -7.25
N LEU A 42 1.83 5.49 -7.48
CA LEU A 42 3.19 4.94 -7.55
C LEU A 42 3.95 5.48 -8.77
N GLU A 43 3.32 5.53 -9.94
CA GLU A 43 3.88 6.09 -11.18
C GLU A 43 4.19 7.58 -11.02
N ALA A 44 3.25 8.37 -10.45
CA ALA A 44 3.46 9.78 -10.20
C ALA A 44 4.63 10.05 -9.24
N ARG A 45 4.84 9.17 -8.25
CA ARG A 45 5.90 9.31 -7.25
C ARG A 45 7.27 8.82 -7.74
N MET A 46 7.31 7.74 -8.52
CA MET A 46 8.53 6.96 -8.78
C MET A 46 8.76 6.57 -10.25
N GLY A 47 7.90 7.01 -11.17
CA GLY A 47 7.98 6.67 -12.59
C GLY A 47 8.01 5.15 -12.81
N ASN A 48 8.98 4.67 -13.61
CA ASN A 48 9.12 3.24 -13.92
C ASN A 48 9.31 2.36 -12.69
N ARG A 49 9.96 2.86 -11.62
CA ARG A 49 10.09 2.10 -10.38
C ARG A 49 8.74 1.90 -9.69
N GLY A 50 7.80 2.83 -9.87
CA GLY A 50 6.43 2.70 -9.39
C GLY A 50 5.69 1.53 -10.03
N ASN A 51 5.93 1.28 -11.32
CA ASN A 51 5.38 0.10 -12.00
C ASN A 51 5.95 -1.21 -11.48
N CYS A 52 7.25 -1.26 -11.16
CA CYS A 52 7.82 -2.44 -10.49
C CYS A 52 7.17 -2.69 -9.11
N GLU A 53 7.00 -1.65 -8.29
CA GLU A 53 6.32 -1.81 -7.00
C GLU A 53 4.85 -2.22 -7.16
N PHE A 54 4.15 -1.69 -8.15
CA PHE A 54 2.78 -2.10 -8.42
C PHE A 54 2.71 -3.58 -8.82
N ILE A 55 3.64 -4.07 -9.63
CA ILE A 55 3.78 -5.50 -9.92
C ILE A 55 3.98 -6.29 -8.63
N GLN A 56 4.84 -5.84 -7.71
CA GLN A 56 5.02 -6.52 -6.42
C GLN A 56 3.73 -6.56 -5.58
N VAL A 57 2.90 -5.50 -5.63
CA VAL A 57 1.58 -5.51 -4.99
C VAL A 57 0.64 -6.52 -5.65
N LEU A 58 0.64 -6.64 -6.98
CA LEU A 58 -0.14 -7.68 -7.66
C LEU A 58 0.33 -9.08 -7.26
N ARG A 59 1.65 -9.29 -7.10
CA ARG A 59 2.24 -10.54 -6.65
C ARG A 59 1.85 -10.92 -5.22
N LEU A 60 1.42 -9.97 -4.37
CA LEU A 60 0.85 -10.31 -3.06
C LEU A 60 -0.37 -11.21 -3.20
N MET A 61 -1.15 -11.08 -4.27
CA MET A 61 -2.32 -11.94 -4.53
C MET A 61 -1.94 -13.38 -4.92
N GLU A 62 -0.66 -13.67 -5.22
CA GLU A 62 -0.16 -15.05 -5.38
C GLU A 62 0.00 -15.74 -4.02
N ALA A 63 0.30 -14.96 -2.97
CA ALA A 63 0.62 -15.47 -1.64
C ALA A 63 -0.52 -15.26 -0.62
N MET A 64 -1.46 -14.35 -0.90
CA MET A 64 -2.51 -13.93 0.03
C MET A 64 -3.87 -13.82 -0.68
N PRO A 65 -5.00 -14.05 0.01
CA PRO A 65 -6.32 -13.87 -0.57
C PRO A 65 -6.55 -12.44 -1.07
N LYS A 66 -7.20 -12.29 -2.23
CA LYS A 66 -7.62 -10.98 -2.77
C LYS A 66 -8.43 -10.17 -1.74
N ASP A 67 -9.23 -10.86 -0.93
CA ASP A 67 -10.08 -10.26 0.11
C ASP A 67 -9.28 -9.64 1.27
N ASP A 68 -8.01 -9.99 1.44
CA ASP A 68 -7.10 -9.32 2.38
C ASP A 68 -6.28 -8.22 1.71
N VAL A 69 -5.84 -8.44 0.46
CA VAL A 69 -4.99 -7.50 -0.30
C VAL A 69 -5.77 -6.28 -0.77
N ALA A 70 -6.96 -6.45 -1.35
CA ALA A 70 -7.76 -5.34 -1.86
C ALA A 70 -8.08 -4.27 -0.80
N PRO A 71 -8.61 -4.63 0.39
CA PRO A 71 -8.84 -3.63 1.43
C PRO A 71 -7.53 -3.11 2.06
N ALA A 72 -6.42 -3.84 1.96
CA ALA A 72 -5.10 -3.33 2.34
C ALA A 72 -4.61 -2.22 1.39
N VAL A 73 -4.84 -2.37 0.08
CA VAL A 73 -4.58 -1.31 -0.92
C VAL A 73 -5.39 -0.06 -0.60
N THR A 74 -6.71 -0.19 -0.40
CA THR A 74 -7.58 0.94 -0.03
C THR A 74 -7.11 1.61 1.26
N GLN A 75 -6.70 0.82 2.25
CA GLN A 75 -6.18 1.32 3.52
C GLN A 75 -4.87 2.09 3.34
N ALA A 76 -3.93 1.57 2.56
CA ALA A 76 -2.64 2.21 2.29
C ALA A 76 -2.83 3.58 1.64
N ILE A 77 -3.72 3.66 0.64
CA ILE A 77 -4.12 4.93 0.01
C ILE A 77 -4.69 5.89 1.04
N ARG A 78 -5.63 5.44 1.88
CA ARG A 78 -6.24 6.29 2.92
C ARG A 78 -5.22 6.84 3.92
N LEU A 79 -4.19 6.06 4.24
CA LEU A 79 -3.12 6.47 5.15
C LEU A 79 -2.04 7.34 4.48
N GLY A 80 -2.08 7.52 3.14
CA GLY A 80 -1.02 8.17 2.38
C GLY A 80 0.28 7.35 2.33
N ALA A 81 0.25 6.07 2.74
CA ALA A 81 1.39 5.18 2.76
C ALA A 81 1.50 4.42 1.42
N ILE A 82 1.89 5.15 0.36
CA ILE A 82 1.91 4.64 -1.01
C ILE A 82 3.21 3.86 -1.27
N GLY A 83 3.16 2.52 -1.15
CA GLY A 83 4.28 1.63 -1.43
C GLY A 83 3.96 0.17 -1.17
N PHE A 84 4.75 -0.74 -1.77
CA PHE A 84 4.58 -2.19 -1.60
C PHE A 84 4.56 -2.63 -0.13
N ASP A 85 5.56 -2.22 0.66
CA ASP A 85 5.69 -2.66 2.05
C ASP A 85 4.49 -2.24 2.91
N ALA A 86 3.93 -1.06 2.65
CA ALA A 86 2.73 -0.60 3.37
C ALA A 86 1.54 -1.51 3.10
N VAL A 87 1.28 -1.85 1.83
CA VAL A 87 0.21 -2.78 1.45
C VAL A 87 0.46 -4.16 2.05
N LYS A 88 1.68 -4.68 1.96
CA LYS A 88 2.07 -5.99 2.52
C LYS A 88 1.84 -6.06 4.02
N LEU A 89 2.28 -5.06 4.79
CA LEU A 89 2.14 -5.04 6.25
C LEU A 89 0.67 -4.95 6.67
N ILE A 90 -0.13 -4.14 5.98
CA ILE A 90 -1.57 -4.04 6.27
C ILE A 90 -2.27 -5.36 5.91
N ALA A 91 -1.97 -5.95 4.76
CA ALA A 91 -2.54 -7.23 4.35
C ALA A 91 -2.18 -8.33 5.34
N LEU A 92 -0.92 -8.40 5.79
CA LEU A 92 -0.46 -9.37 6.78
C LEU A 92 -1.22 -9.23 8.11
N ALA A 93 -1.35 -7.99 8.60
CA ALA A 93 -2.09 -7.74 9.84
C ALA A 93 -3.57 -8.18 9.73
N ARG A 94 -4.19 -8.06 8.55
CA ARG A 94 -5.55 -8.53 8.28
C ARG A 94 -5.64 -10.05 8.25
N LEU A 95 -4.74 -10.70 7.52
CA LEU A 95 -4.66 -12.17 7.44
C LEU A 95 -4.49 -12.79 8.83
N GLU A 96 -3.61 -12.21 9.65
CA GLU A 96 -3.37 -12.64 11.04
C GLU A 96 -4.51 -12.26 12.00
N ARG A 97 -5.51 -11.49 11.54
CA ARG A 97 -6.57 -10.89 12.37
C ARG A 97 -6.01 -10.14 13.58
N ARG A 98 -4.84 -9.52 13.40
CA ARG A 98 -4.10 -8.85 14.46
C ARG A 98 -4.80 -7.54 14.80
N PRO A 99 -5.30 -7.36 16.04
CA PRO A 99 -5.90 -6.08 16.41
C PRO A 99 -4.81 -4.99 16.41
N PRO A 100 -5.09 -3.79 15.85
CA PRO A 100 -4.15 -2.68 15.92
C PRO A 100 -4.02 -2.26 17.39
N ARG A 101 -2.91 -2.67 18.01
CA ARG A 101 -2.61 -2.38 19.41
C ARG A 101 -1.26 -1.72 19.50
N LEU A 102 -1.27 -0.45 19.92
CA LEU A 102 -0.11 0.20 20.50
C LEU A 102 -0.27 0.12 22.01
N ASP A 103 0.31 -0.91 22.63
CA ASP A 103 0.32 -1.06 24.08
C ASP A 103 1.60 -0.46 24.66
N LEU A 104 1.52 0.77 25.15
CA LEU A 104 2.65 1.44 25.79
C LEU A 104 2.98 0.81 27.17
N ALA A 105 2.06 0.05 27.78
CA ALA A 105 2.33 -0.63 29.04
C ALA A 105 3.33 -1.78 28.88
N ALA A 106 3.44 -2.36 27.67
CA ALA A 106 4.45 -3.36 27.34
C ALA A 106 5.89 -2.81 27.33
N TYR A 107 6.08 -1.48 27.36
CA TYR A 107 7.37 -0.83 27.27
C TYR A 107 7.66 0.04 28.51
N PRO A 108 8.08 -0.55 29.64
CA PRO A 108 8.25 0.17 30.91
C PRO A 108 9.37 1.22 30.91
N HIS A 109 10.29 1.14 29.94
CA HIS A 109 11.36 2.12 29.74
C HIS A 109 10.93 3.33 28.91
N LEU A 110 9.78 3.25 28.21
CA LEU A 110 9.25 4.39 27.46
C LEU A 110 8.61 5.38 28.45
N PRO A 111 8.97 6.68 28.40
CA PRO A 111 8.33 7.69 29.24
C PRO A 111 6.83 7.74 28.94
N ARG A 112 6.02 7.77 30.00
CA ARG A 112 4.56 7.93 29.87
C ARG A 112 4.26 9.29 29.25
N THR A 113 3.74 9.30 28.03
CA THR A 113 3.34 10.53 27.35
C THR A 113 1.94 10.92 27.80
N ILE A 114 1.84 12.02 28.56
CA ILE A 114 0.56 12.69 28.79
C ILE A 114 0.26 13.52 27.54
N VAL A 115 -0.50 12.95 26.62
CA VAL A 115 -0.93 13.67 25.41
C VAL A 115 -2.05 14.62 25.81
N ARG A 116 -1.76 15.92 25.82
CA ARG A 116 -2.79 16.95 26.00
C ARG A 116 -3.69 16.97 24.75
N THR A 117 -4.97 17.28 24.92
CA THR A 117 -5.89 17.50 23.79
C THR A 117 -5.28 18.51 22.82
N THR A 118 -5.27 18.17 21.54
CA THR A 118 -4.72 19.01 20.47
C THR A 118 -5.41 20.37 20.47
N VAL A 119 -4.65 21.45 20.68
CA VAL A 119 -5.12 22.83 20.52
C VAL A 119 -4.58 23.36 19.19
N ALA A 120 -5.46 23.53 18.19
CA ALA A 120 -5.06 23.94 16.84
C ALA A 120 -4.24 25.25 16.83
N ALA A 121 -4.57 26.20 17.71
CA ALA A 121 -3.85 27.48 17.84
C ALA A 121 -2.36 27.31 18.20
N ALA A 122 -1.98 26.24 18.93
CA ALA A 122 -0.59 26.00 19.29
C ALA A 122 0.31 25.64 18.09
N TYR A 123 -0.29 25.22 16.96
CA TYR A 123 0.43 24.88 15.73
C TYR A 123 0.65 26.07 14.79
N THR A 124 0.17 27.26 15.15
CA THR A 124 0.36 28.49 14.35
C THR A 124 1.83 28.84 14.13
N VAL A 125 2.72 28.45 15.05
CA VAL A 125 4.18 28.60 14.92
C VAL A 125 4.77 27.80 13.74
N LEU A 126 4.08 26.76 13.27
CA LEU A 126 4.52 25.92 12.16
C LEU A 126 4.05 26.43 10.79
N VAL A 127 3.21 27.46 10.75
CA VAL A 127 2.79 28.09 9.49
C VAL A 127 3.85 29.11 9.11
N PRO A 128 4.65 28.89 8.05
CA PRO A 128 5.57 29.92 7.57
C PRO A 128 4.76 31.16 7.18
N ALA A 129 5.29 32.35 7.48
CA ALA A 129 4.65 33.60 7.08
C ALA A 129 4.37 33.56 5.57
N ALA A 130 3.10 33.75 5.19
CA ALA A 130 2.73 33.81 3.78
C ALA A 130 3.61 34.85 3.10
N ALA A 131 4.41 34.41 2.12
CA ALA A 131 5.15 35.31 1.26
C ALA A 131 4.12 36.18 0.52
N ALA A 132 4.14 37.48 0.82
CA ALA A 132 3.30 38.50 0.22
C ALA A 132 3.71 38.78 -1.23
#